data_AF-A0ABD0REC8-F1
#
_entry.id   AF-A0ABD0REC8-F1
#
_cell.length_a   1.000
_cell.length_b   1.000
_cell.length_c   1.000
_cell.angle_alpha   90.00
_cell.angle_beta   90.00
_cell.angle_gamma   90.00
#
_symmetry.space_group_name_H-M   'P 1'
#
loop_
_entity.id
_entity.type
_entity.pdbx_description
1 polymer ?
#
loop_
_entity_poly.entity_id
_entity_poly.type
_entity_poly.pdbx_seq_one_letter_code
_entity_poly.pdbx_strand_id
1 'polypeptide(L)' 'PVHPVTEGDTLTLRCLHKHSTPLNLTAGFYKDESLIQSQTTEMIISNVSKSHEGFYYCKHPERG' A
#
# COMPACT_ATOMS: atom_id res chain seq x y z
N PRO A 1 -12.04 5.51 -12.69
CA PRO A 1 -12.07 6.43 -11.51
C PRO A 1 -11.84 5.63 -10.23
N VAL A 2 -10.94 6.10 -9.37
CA VAL A 2 -10.84 5.56 -7.99
C VAL A 2 -12.10 6.02 -7.23
N HIS A 3 -12.77 5.08 -6.57
CA HIS A 3 -13.94 5.38 -5.76
C HIS A 3 -13.46 5.80 -4.36
N PRO A 4 -14.09 6.81 -3.74
CA PRO A 4 -13.79 7.15 -2.35
C PRO A 4 -14.12 5.98 -1.42
N VAL A 5 -13.29 5.78 -0.41
CA VAL A 5 -13.51 4.81 0.67
C VAL A 5 -14.30 5.46 1.81
N THR A 6 -15.14 4.70 2.50
CA THR A 6 -15.94 5.19 3.63
C THR A 6 -15.22 4.89 4.95
N GLU A 7 -15.46 5.70 5.98
CA GLU A 7 -14.99 5.38 7.33
C GLU A 7 -15.61 4.05 7.80
N GLY A 8 -14.82 3.23 8.48
CA GLY A 8 -15.19 1.87 8.88
C GLY A 8 -14.85 0.79 7.87
N ASP A 9 -14.58 1.13 6.60
CA ASP A 9 -14.26 0.16 5.57
C ASP A 9 -12.91 -0.53 5.81
N THR A 10 -12.69 -1.65 5.12
CA THR A 10 -11.39 -2.29 5.01
C THR A 10 -10.77 -1.94 3.67
N LEU A 11 -9.61 -1.29 3.70
CA LEU A 11 -8.85 -0.94 2.50
C LEU A 11 -7.69 -1.93 2.33
N THR A 12 -7.58 -2.52 1.14
CA THR A 12 -6.43 -3.36 0.76
C THR A 12 -5.64 -2.67 -0.34
N LEU A 13 -4.40 -2.31 -0.03
CA LEU A 13 -3.44 -1.77 -0.99
C LEU A 13 -2.60 -2.92 -1.54
N ARG A 14 -2.48 -2.99 -2.87
CA ARG A 14 -1.69 -4.02 -3.57
C ARG A 14 -0.55 -3.36 -4.32
N CYS A 15 0.68 -3.75 -4.01
CA CYS A 15 1.85 -3.36 -4.78
C CYS A 15 2.02 -4.32 -5.95
N LEU A 16 1.73 -3.85 -7.17
CA LEU A 16 1.76 -4.66 -8.39
C LEU A 16 3.10 -4.51 -9.11
N HIS A 17 3.74 -5.63 -9.44
CA HIS A 17 4.97 -5.65 -10.23
C HIS A 17 4.70 -6.19 -11.65
N LYS A 18 5.17 -5.48 -12.69
CA LYS A 18 4.88 -5.82 -14.10
C LYS A 18 5.57 -7.10 -14.62
N HIS A 19 6.64 -7.57 -13.96
CA HIS A 19 7.39 -8.76 -14.36
C HIS A 19 7.44 -9.77 -13.21
N SER A 20 6.50 -10.71 -13.24
CA SER A 20 6.11 -11.65 -12.18
C SER A 20 7.23 -12.20 -11.26
N THR A 21 6.96 -12.15 -9.95
CA THR A 21 7.51 -12.91 -8.80
C THR A 21 8.99 -12.72 -8.43
N PRO A 22 9.29 -12.55 -7.13
CA PRO A 22 8.83 -13.40 -6.03
C PRO A 22 7.66 -12.82 -5.22
N LEU A 23 6.81 -13.74 -4.75
CA LEU A 23 5.87 -13.55 -3.64
C LEU A 23 6.56 -13.09 -2.34
N ASN A 24 7.90 -13.13 -2.30
CA ASN A 24 8.76 -12.90 -1.15
C ASN A 24 9.56 -11.58 -1.21
N LEU A 25 9.35 -10.74 -2.22
CA LEU A 25 10.00 -9.42 -2.23
C LEU A 25 9.22 -8.47 -1.31
N THR A 26 9.90 -7.99 -0.28
CA THR A 26 9.37 -6.93 0.58
C THR A 26 9.26 -5.64 -0.22
N ALA A 27 8.10 -4.99 -0.20
CA ALA A 27 7.86 -3.63 -0.64
C ALA A 27 7.71 -2.69 0.56
N GLY A 28 8.32 -1.51 0.46
CA GLY A 28 7.99 -0.39 1.34
C GLY A 28 6.72 0.28 0.85
N PHE A 29 5.70 0.36 1.71
CA PHE A 29 4.48 1.14 1.52
C PHE A 29 4.65 2.51 2.16
N TYR A 30 4.32 3.55 1.40
CA TYR A 30 4.45 4.93 1.81
C TYR A 30 3.11 5.64 1.75
N LYS A 31 2.87 6.55 2.70
CA LYS A 31 1.78 7.51 2.72
C LYS A 31 2.38 8.89 2.93
N ASP A 32 2.07 9.82 2.04
CA ASP A 32 2.52 11.22 2.15
C ASP A 32 4.05 11.28 2.39
N GLU A 33 4.81 10.52 1.60
CA GLU A 33 6.28 10.37 1.66
C GLU A 33 6.85 9.61 2.88
N SER A 34 6.03 9.27 3.87
CA SER A 34 6.44 8.51 5.05
C SER A 34 6.28 7.01 4.85
N LEU A 35 7.27 6.22 5.28
CA LEU A 35 7.17 4.76 5.30
C LEU A 35 6.19 4.32 6.39
N ILE A 36 5.08 3.71 6.00
CA ILE A 36 4.04 3.22 6.93
C ILE A 36 4.15 1.73 7.20
N GLN A 37 4.65 0.95 6.25
CA GLN A 37 4.77 -0.49 6.38
C GLN A 37 5.81 -1.04 5.41
N SER A 38 6.48 -2.12 5.81
CA SER A 38 7.37 -2.90 4.93
C SER A 38 6.92 -4.35 5.00
N GLN A 39 6.26 -4.84 3.96
CA GLN A 39 5.70 -6.20 3.89
C GLN A 39 5.80 -6.71 2.44
N THR A 40 5.31 -7.91 2.11
CA THR A 40 5.37 -8.51 0.78
C THR A 40 4.67 -7.66 -0.29
N THR A 41 3.40 -7.92 -0.56
CA THR A 41 2.70 -7.32 -1.73
C THR A 41 1.39 -6.66 -1.38
N GLU A 42 0.89 -6.86 -0.16
CA GLU A 42 -0.39 -6.33 0.28
C GLU A 42 -0.23 -5.62 1.63
N MET A 43 -0.98 -4.53 1.79
CA MET A 43 -1.16 -3.83 3.05
C MET A 43 -2.67 -3.69 3.30
N ILE A 44 -3.10 -4.02 4.51
CA ILE A 44 -4.51 -3.95 4.92
C ILE A 44 -4.64 -2.87 5.99
N ILE A 45 -5.54 -1.91 5.74
CA ILE A 45 -5.97 -0.93 6.73
C ILE A 45 -7.40 -1.29 7.09
N SER A 46 -7.57 -1.85 8.29
CA SER A 46 -8.88 -2.16 8.86
C SER A 46 -9.48 -0.91 9.50
N ASN A 47 -10.80 -0.74 9.41
CA ASN A 47 -11.52 0.38 10.02
C ASN A 47 -10.94 1.74 9.60
N VAL A 48 -11.03 2.02 8.30
CA VAL A 48 -10.59 3.28 7.70
C VAL A 48 -11.20 4.47 8.45
N SER A 49 -10.43 5.54 8.56
CA SER A 49 -10.81 6.78 9.21
C SER A 49 -10.14 7.95 8.50
N LYS A 50 -10.58 9.18 8.78
CA LYS A 50 -10.00 10.38 8.16
C LYS A 50 -8.47 10.51 8.27
N SER A 51 -7.82 9.94 9.28
CA SER A 51 -6.35 9.96 9.39
C SER A 51 -5.64 9.13 8.31
N HIS A 52 -6.36 8.21 7.68
CA HIS A 52 -5.87 7.38 6.57
C HIS A 52 -6.01 8.07 5.21
N GLU A 53 -6.63 9.26 5.14
CA GLU A 53 -6.66 10.05 3.92
C GLU A 53 -5.24 10.50 3.52
N GLY A 54 -4.85 10.32 2.26
CA GLY A 54 -3.53 10.70 1.75
C GLY A 54 -3.14 10.03 0.43
N PHE A 55 -1.92 10.32 -0.03
CA PHE A 55 -1.37 9.71 -1.24
C PHE A 55 -0.51 8.50 -0.91
N TYR A 56 -0.86 7.35 -1.48
CA TYR A 56 -0.18 6.08 -1.25
C TYR A 56 0.65 5.66 -2.47
N TYR A 57 1.87 5.18 -2.22
CA TYR A 57 2.70 4.52 -3.22
C TYR A 57 3.55 3.42 -2.58
N CYS A 58 4.05 2.49 -3.38
CA CYS A 58 4.96 1.45 -2.92
C CYS A 58 6.28 1.46 -3.71
N LYS A 59 7.37 1.03 -3.08
CA LYS A 59 8.69 0.86 -3.71
C LYS A 59 9.28 -0.49 -3.33
N HIS A 60 9.91 -1.15 -4.28
CA HIS A 60 10.71 -2.35 -4.01
C HIS A 60 12.18 -1.97 -3.84
N PRO A 61 12.92 -2.64 -2.93
CA PRO A 61 14.33 -2.35 -2.67
C PRO A 61 15.23 -2.66 -3.88
N GLU A 62 14.83 -3.54 -4.80
CA GLU A 62 15.67 -3.96 -5.93
C GLU A 62 15.70 -2.97 -7.11
N ARG A 63 14.89 -1.90 -7.07
CA ARG A 63 14.89 -0.84 -8.10
C ARG A 63 14.68 0.52 -7.46
N GLY A 64 15.70 0.98 -6.73
CA GLY A 64 15.93 2.40 -6.46
C GLY A 64 16.39 3.12 -7.71
#